data_AF-A0A938SM79-F1
#
_entry.id   AF-A0A938SM79-F1
#
_cell.length_a   1.000
_cell.length_b   1.000
_cell.length_c   1.000
_cell.angle_alpha   90.00
_cell.angle_beta   90.00
_cell.angle_gamma   90.00
#
_symmetry.space_group_name_H-M   'P 1'
#
loop_
_entity.id
_entity.type
_entity.pdbx_description
1 polymer ?
#
loop_
_entity_poly.entity_id
_entity_poly.type
_entity_poly.pdbx_seq_one_letter_code
_entity_poly.pdbx_strand_id
1 'polypeptide(L)'
;MNEPIHLKCAQCGAGLKAPANLAGRTLKCPKCQHPIQVPDAAAGLVLEDDPGAVTPASSLPQPASAAVPAMQVCPHCRAQVPWDASKCRHCGEFVHAGRPGGPAPAAVGGDKMHPAEYVVAVLLAPIGLGIGVIWSIQKLRKARPMLTVSIPMTVLWMAGVLCYIMLFDHGQAGKEESGPVIVQPYPGGGVTVPGDVARPSPSPIAQTPDLAKLQQQPEELQRPMRANVRIDVGGRMVGSGVVVKIEQSVALMLTNLHVVDELYVASRGQQSTGLANLPAVTITYVTGDKEPGKVVWVASEGVDLAVVRAVCPADGVRTATWQEPPSVNQGAAVFAVGNPAGLGWTLTRGTVSALRRHTMGGREIPVIQTDTAINPGNSGGGLYTSDGKLVGINNFIIDPSQAQRVGFAIDLSLLNELSGKPFELSPVPQ
;
A
#
# COMPACT_ATOMS: atom_id res chain seq x y z
N MET A 1 9.03 -31.92 -40.20
CA MET A 1 8.17 -30.85 -40.75
C MET A 1 7.18 -30.50 -39.66
N ASN A 2 7.31 -29.34 -39.00
CA ASN A 2 6.43 -28.94 -37.91
C ASN A 2 5.14 -28.37 -38.49
N GLU A 3 4.05 -29.11 -38.35
CA GLU A 3 2.73 -28.68 -38.80
C GLU A 3 2.26 -27.46 -37.96
N PRO A 4 1.72 -26.40 -38.58
CA PRO A 4 1.26 -25.23 -37.84
C PRO A 4 0.02 -25.55 -36.99
N ILE A 5 0.03 -25.12 -35.73
CA ILE A 5 -1.10 -25.27 -34.81
C ILE A 5 -2.13 -24.20 -35.15
N HIS A 6 -3.34 -24.63 -35.49
CA HIS A 6 -4.47 -23.76 -35.76
C HIS A 6 -5.23 -23.42 -34.47
N LEU A 7 -5.33 -22.14 -34.15
CA LEU A 7 -5.94 -21.63 -32.92
C LEU A 7 -7.08 -20.68 -33.26
N LYS A 8 -8.08 -20.58 -32.39
CA LYS A 8 -9.17 -19.60 -32.52
C LYS A 8 -9.21 -18.71 -31.30
N CYS A 9 -9.24 -17.39 -31.51
CA CYS A 9 -9.36 -16.44 -30.41
C CYS A 9 -10.74 -16.57 -29.74
N ALA A 10 -10.77 -16.82 -28.43
CA ALA A 10 -12.01 -16.94 -27.66
C ALA A 10 -12.82 -15.62 -27.62
N GLN A 11 -12.15 -14.47 -27.73
CA GLN A 11 -12.80 -13.16 -27.62
C GLN A 11 -13.38 -12.64 -28.94
N CYS A 12 -12.72 -12.86 -30.07
CA CYS A 12 -13.14 -12.27 -31.36
C CYS A 12 -13.32 -13.30 -32.48
N GLY A 13 -13.10 -14.59 -32.21
CA GLY A 13 -13.30 -15.68 -33.15
C GLY A 13 -12.26 -15.77 -34.28
N ALA A 14 -11.23 -14.92 -34.30
CA ALA A 14 -10.22 -14.92 -35.35
C ALA A 14 -9.39 -16.21 -35.34
N GLY A 15 -9.23 -16.83 -36.51
CA GLY A 15 -8.35 -17.98 -36.73
C GLY A 15 -6.90 -17.55 -36.85
N LEU A 16 -6.00 -18.24 -36.15
CA LEU A 16 -4.57 -17.95 -36.05
C LEU A 16 -3.77 -19.22 -36.33
N LYS A 17 -2.61 -19.05 -36.96
CA LYS A 17 -1.65 -20.14 -37.15
C LYS A 17 -0.42 -19.85 -36.30
N ALA A 18 -0.10 -20.72 -35.37
CA ALA A 18 1.11 -20.65 -34.56
C ALA A 18 2.08 -21.75 -35.00
N PRO A 19 3.36 -21.45 -35.24
CA PRO A 19 4.36 -22.48 -35.46
C PRO A 19 4.53 -23.33 -34.17
N ALA A 20 4.75 -24.64 -34.34
CA ALA A 20 4.76 -25.59 -33.22
C ALA A 20 5.83 -25.33 -32.15
N ASN A 21 6.85 -24.51 -32.44
CA ASN A 21 7.87 -24.08 -31.46
C ASN A 21 7.35 -23.06 -30.43
N LEU A 22 6.10 -22.59 -30.55
CA LEU A 22 5.45 -21.70 -29.60
C LEU A 22 4.43 -22.42 -28.69
N ALA A 23 4.40 -23.75 -28.73
CA ALA A 23 3.66 -24.58 -27.78
C ALA A 23 3.99 -24.19 -26.33
N GLY A 24 2.96 -24.06 -25.48
CA GLY A 24 3.07 -23.67 -24.07
C GLY A 24 3.26 -22.17 -23.82
N ARG A 25 3.36 -21.34 -24.88
CA ARG A 25 3.51 -19.89 -24.76
C ARG A 25 2.19 -19.15 -24.95
N THR A 26 2.09 -17.98 -24.32
CA THR A 26 0.97 -17.04 -24.52
C THR A 26 1.27 -16.08 -25.66
N LEU A 27 0.39 -16.05 -26.67
CA LEU A 27 0.44 -15.12 -27.79
C LEU A 27 -0.67 -14.07 -27.68
N LYS A 28 -0.46 -12.86 -28.20
CA LYS A 28 -1.53 -11.86 -28.31
C LYS A 28 -2.26 -12.00 -29.63
N CYS A 29 -3.59 -11.97 -29.60
CA CYS A 29 -4.40 -11.93 -30.81
C CYS A 29 -4.08 -10.66 -31.62
N PRO A 30 -3.69 -10.73 -32.90
CA PRO A 30 -3.42 -9.54 -33.71
C PRO A 30 -4.67 -8.67 -33.96
N LYS A 31 -5.88 -9.22 -33.78
CA LYS A 31 -7.14 -8.49 -34.01
C LYS A 31 -7.68 -7.76 -32.77
N CYS A 32 -7.50 -8.32 -31.57
CA CYS A 32 -8.08 -7.77 -30.34
C CYS A 32 -7.12 -7.69 -29.15
N GLN A 33 -5.85 -8.08 -29.35
CA GLN A 33 -4.80 -8.16 -28.35
C GLN A 33 -5.04 -9.08 -27.15
N HIS A 34 -6.16 -9.81 -27.14
CA HIS A 34 -6.45 -10.78 -26.09
C HIS A 34 -5.38 -11.90 -26.05
N PRO A 35 -4.89 -12.29 -24.86
CA PRO A 35 -3.92 -13.36 -24.72
C PRO A 35 -4.54 -14.72 -25.08
N ILE A 36 -3.78 -15.55 -25.80
CA ILE A 36 -4.15 -16.88 -26.28
C ILE A 36 -3.04 -17.84 -25.87
N GLN A 37 -3.38 -18.86 -25.08
CA GLN A 37 -2.44 -19.94 -24.77
C GLN A 37 -2.34 -20.90 -25.95
N VAL A 38 -1.11 -21.20 -26.39
CA VAL A 38 -0.85 -22.25 -27.39
C VAL A 38 -0.74 -23.59 -26.65
N PRO A 39 -1.56 -24.60 -26.96
CA PRO A 39 -1.50 -25.91 -26.30
C PRO A 39 -0.14 -26.58 -26.49
N ASP A 40 0.31 -27.33 -25.48
CA ASP A 40 1.55 -28.11 -25.57
C ASP A 40 1.37 -29.31 -26.52
N ALA A 41 2.30 -29.45 -27.47
CA ALA A 41 2.33 -30.58 -28.39
C ALA A 41 2.94 -31.82 -27.71
N ALA A 42 2.28 -32.34 -26.67
CA ALA A 42 2.51 -33.68 -26.11
C ALA A 42 1.38 -34.07 -25.14
N ALA A 43 0.23 -34.47 -25.68
CA ALA A 43 -0.74 -35.30 -24.97
C ALA A 43 -1.38 -36.24 -26.00
N GLY A 44 -0.74 -37.38 -26.24
CA GLY A 44 -1.28 -38.46 -27.04
C GLY A 44 -2.18 -39.37 -26.20
N LEU A 45 -3.39 -39.58 -26.73
CA LEU A 45 -4.20 -40.81 -26.68
C LEU A 45 -4.69 -41.33 -25.32
N VAL A 46 -6.00 -41.17 -25.09
CA VAL A 46 -6.86 -42.29 -24.71
C VAL A 46 -8.05 -42.31 -25.67
N LEU A 47 -8.12 -43.38 -26.46
CA LEU A 47 -9.30 -43.83 -27.18
C LEU A 47 -10.12 -44.66 -26.21
N GLU A 48 -11.38 -44.29 -25.96
CA GLU A 48 -12.43 -45.28 -25.69
C GLU A 48 -13.71 -44.83 -26.41
N ASP A 49 -14.13 -45.66 -27.35
CA ASP A 49 -15.43 -45.66 -28.01
C ASP A 49 -16.52 -46.10 -27.00
N ASP A 50 -17.67 -45.42 -26.97
CA ASP A 50 -18.96 -46.11 -26.99
C ASP A 50 -20.08 -45.13 -27.43
N PRO A 51 -21.04 -45.54 -28.29
CA PRO A 51 -22.04 -44.65 -28.86
C PRO A 51 -23.37 -44.75 -28.12
N GLY A 52 -24.06 -43.60 -28.01
CA GLY A 52 -25.51 -43.58 -27.91
C GLY A 52 -26.07 -42.93 -26.64
N ALA A 53 -26.53 -41.69 -26.79
CA ALA A 53 -27.90 -41.30 -26.44
C ALA A 53 -28.12 -39.83 -26.80
N VAL A 54 -28.98 -39.61 -27.79
CA VAL A 54 -29.52 -38.31 -28.17
C VAL A 54 -30.55 -37.88 -27.11
N THR A 55 -30.38 -36.70 -26.51
CA THR A 55 -31.51 -35.87 -26.04
C THR A 55 -31.16 -34.37 -26.17
N PRO A 56 -32.11 -33.50 -26.55
CA PRO A 56 -31.80 -32.14 -26.99
C PRO A 56 -31.85 -31.09 -25.86
N ALA A 57 -30.95 -30.12 -26.00
CA ALA A 57 -30.99 -28.72 -25.57
C ALA A 57 -32.09 -28.28 -24.58
N SER A 58 -31.67 -27.94 -23.35
CA SER A 58 -32.34 -26.90 -22.56
C SER A 58 -31.51 -25.61 -22.67
N SER A 59 -32.18 -24.55 -23.11
CA SER A 59 -31.63 -23.22 -23.36
C SER A 59 -31.40 -22.46 -22.06
N LEU A 60 -30.14 -22.12 -21.76
CA LEU A 60 -29.80 -21.08 -20.79
C LEU A 60 -30.07 -19.69 -21.41
N PRO A 61 -30.69 -18.76 -20.68
CA PRO A 61 -31.00 -17.42 -21.19
C PRO A 61 -29.73 -16.55 -21.28
N GLN A 62 -29.57 -15.86 -22.42
CA GLN A 62 -28.57 -14.80 -22.59
C GLN A 62 -28.89 -13.60 -21.67
N PRO A 63 -27.89 -12.94 -21.05
CA PRO A 63 -28.12 -11.70 -20.34
C PRO A 63 -28.48 -10.58 -21.32
N ALA A 64 -29.63 -9.96 -21.10
CA ALA A 64 -30.05 -8.76 -21.79
C ALA A 64 -29.04 -7.63 -21.57
N SER A 65 -28.65 -6.95 -22.65
CA SER A 65 -27.89 -5.71 -22.59
C SER A 65 -28.71 -4.66 -21.81
N ALA A 66 -28.28 -4.31 -20.60
CA ALA A 66 -28.88 -3.24 -19.84
C ALA A 66 -28.70 -1.91 -20.61
N ALA A 67 -29.81 -1.24 -20.91
CA ALA A 67 -29.79 0.09 -21.50
C ALA A 67 -29.13 1.07 -20.53
N VAL A 68 -28.20 1.88 -21.04
CA VAL A 68 -27.51 2.93 -20.26
C VAL A 68 -28.53 4.00 -19.86
N PRO A 69 -28.63 4.39 -18.57
CA PRO A 69 -29.59 5.39 -18.13
C PRO A 69 -29.26 6.77 -18.72
N ALA A 70 -30.29 7.55 -19.07
CA ALA A 70 -30.13 8.86 -19.71
C ALA A 70 -29.53 9.94 -18.77
N MET A 71 -29.64 9.75 -17.45
CA MET A 71 -29.23 10.72 -16.43
C MET A 71 -28.44 10.02 -15.31
N GLN A 72 -27.49 10.74 -14.72
CA GLN A 72 -26.73 10.36 -13.53
C GLN A 72 -26.85 11.43 -12.44
N VAL A 73 -26.53 11.06 -11.21
CA VAL A 73 -26.50 11.99 -10.07
C VAL A 73 -25.08 12.49 -9.88
N CYS A 74 -24.88 13.81 -9.85
CA CYS A 74 -23.55 14.37 -9.61
C CYS A 74 -23.05 13.98 -8.21
N PRO A 75 -21.83 13.39 -8.08
CA PRO A 75 -21.32 12.90 -6.80
C PRO A 75 -20.99 14.03 -5.81
N HIS A 76 -20.80 15.25 -6.30
CA HIS A 76 -20.42 16.40 -5.48
C HIS A 76 -21.64 17.17 -4.94
N CYS A 77 -22.63 17.46 -5.80
CA CYS A 77 -23.78 18.30 -5.41
C CYS A 77 -25.14 17.61 -5.54
N ARG A 78 -25.18 16.35 -5.97
CA ARG A 78 -26.39 15.54 -6.16
C ARG A 78 -27.42 16.06 -7.18
N ALA A 79 -27.07 17.05 -8.00
CA ALA A 79 -27.90 17.45 -9.13
C ALA A 79 -28.01 16.32 -10.17
N GLN A 80 -29.18 16.18 -10.80
CA GLN A 80 -29.34 15.29 -11.95
C GLN A 80 -28.67 15.92 -13.17
N VAL A 81 -27.75 15.18 -13.80
CA VAL A 81 -27.02 15.61 -14.99
C VAL A 81 -27.06 14.53 -16.08
N PRO A 82 -26.98 14.89 -17.37
CA PRO A 82 -26.91 13.91 -18.45
C PRO A 82 -25.78 12.89 -18.24
N TRP A 83 -26.02 11.63 -18.62
CA TRP A 83 -25.04 10.55 -18.46
C TRP A 83 -23.73 10.81 -19.22
N ASP A 84 -23.77 11.60 -20.29
CA ASP A 84 -22.61 11.97 -21.11
C ASP A 84 -21.91 13.27 -20.67
N ALA A 85 -22.43 13.97 -19.66
CA ALA A 85 -21.88 15.25 -19.21
C ALA A 85 -20.51 15.08 -18.52
N SER A 86 -19.49 15.78 -19.01
CA SER A 86 -18.16 15.81 -18.38
C SER A 86 -18.10 16.69 -17.13
N LYS A 87 -18.92 17.74 -17.05
CA LYS A 87 -19.02 18.66 -15.90
C LYS A 87 -20.46 18.88 -15.47
N CYS A 88 -20.66 19.04 -14.17
CA CYS A 88 -21.94 19.41 -13.59
C CYS A 88 -22.22 20.90 -13.86
N ARG A 89 -23.36 21.22 -14.48
CA ARG A 89 -23.77 22.63 -14.67
C ARG A 89 -24.14 23.35 -13.36
N HIS A 90 -24.32 22.61 -12.27
CA HIS A 90 -24.74 23.17 -10.99
C HIS A 90 -23.56 23.55 -10.09
N CYS A 91 -22.56 22.68 -9.96
CA CYS A 91 -21.38 22.95 -9.12
C CYS A 91 -20.08 23.15 -9.90
N GLY A 92 -20.07 23.00 -11.22
CA GLY A 92 -18.88 23.17 -12.08
C GLY A 92 -17.88 22.01 -12.05
N GLU A 93 -18.02 21.09 -11.10
CA GLU A 93 -17.12 19.93 -10.93
C GLU A 93 -17.31 18.83 -11.98
N PHE A 94 -16.25 18.07 -12.22
CA PHE A 94 -16.29 16.93 -13.14
C PHE A 94 -17.13 15.77 -12.57
N VAL A 95 -17.91 15.11 -13.43
CA VAL A 95 -18.90 14.09 -13.00
C VAL A 95 -18.39 12.65 -13.18
N HIS A 96 -17.09 12.45 -13.42
CA HIS A 96 -16.60 11.17 -13.91
C HIS A 96 -16.51 10.07 -12.83
N ALA A 97 -17.50 9.18 -12.84
CA ALA A 97 -17.39 7.82 -12.31
C ALA A 97 -18.00 6.82 -13.32
N GLY A 98 -17.17 5.95 -13.89
CA GLY A 98 -17.61 4.71 -14.56
C GLY A 98 -18.18 4.83 -15.97
N ARG A 99 -17.32 4.83 -17.00
CA ARG A 99 -17.71 4.36 -18.34
C ARG A 99 -17.30 2.90 -18.52
N PRO A 100 -18.22 1.96 -18.78
CA PRO A 100 -17.93 0.79 -19.58
C PRO A 100 -17.96 1.22 -21.06
N GLY A 101 -16.80 1.29 -21.73
CA GLY A 101 -16.74 1.34 -23.20
C GLY A 101 -16.48 2.70 -23.89
N GLY A 102 -16.01 3.74 -23.20
CA GLY A 102 -15.45 4.92 -23.89
C GLY A 102 -14.00 4.67 -24.35
N PRO A 103 -13.54 5.18 -25.50
CA PRO A 103 -12.13 5.11 -25.86
C PRO A 103 -11.32 5.82 -24.78
N ALA A 104 -10.27 5.14 -24.29
CA ALA A 104 -9.30 5.73 -23.38
C ALA A 104 -8.79 7.04 -23.98
N PRO A 105 -8.65 8.14 -23.20
CA PRO A 105 -7.88 9.27 -23.68
C PRO A 105 -6.49 8.73 -24.05
N ALA A 106 -6.05 9.04 -25.27
CA ALA A 106 -4.77 8.60 -25.78
C ALA A 106 -3.70 8.88 -24.72
N ALA A 107 -3.09 7.81 -24.22
CA ALA A 107 -1.87 7.93 -23.44
C ALA A 107 -0.88 8.65 -24.35
N VAL A 108 -0.55 9.91 -24.01
CA VAL A 108 0.70 10.49 -24.43
C VAL A 108 1.76 9.63 -23.76
N GLY A 109 2.26 8.65 -24.52
CA GLY A 109 3.34 7.78 -24.14
C GLY A 109 4.59 8.62 -23.91
N GLY A 110 4.76 9.08 -22.68
CA GLY A 110 6.09 9.29 -22.14
C GLY A 110 6.62 7.93 -21.76
N ASP A 111 7.21 7.21 -22.71
CA ASP A 111 8.06 6.08 -22.38
C ASP A 111 9.14 6.60 -21.43
N LYS A 112 9.03 6.25 -20.15
CA LYS A 112 10.07 6.52 -19.17
C LYS A 112 11.26 5.66 -19.57
N MET A 113 12.30 6.30 -20.11
CA MET A 113 13.56 5.63 -20.41
C MET A 113 14.04 4.87 -19.19
N HIS A 114 14.37 3.59 -19.38
CA HIS A 114 14.87 2.73 -18.30
C HIS A 114 16.20 3.32 -17.79
N PRO A 115 16.55 3.21 -16.49
CA PRO A 115 17.79 3.81 -15.95
C PRO A 115 19.07 3.42 -16.72
N ALA A 116 19.08 2.24 -17.35
CA ALA A 116 20.16 1.79 -18.23
C ALA A 116 20.24 2.58 -19.55
N GLU A 117 19.12 3.02 -20.10
CA GLU A 117 19.05 3.84 -21.32
C GLU A 117 19.52 5.27 -21.05
N TYR A 118 19.29 5.79 -19.84
CA TYR A 118 19.87 7.07 -19.38
C TYR A 118 21.39 7.03 -19.31
N VAL A 119 21.95 5.94 -18.77
CA VAL A 119 23.41 5.76 -18.69
C VAL A 119 24.01 5.65 -20.11
N VAL A 120 23.35 4.93 -21.02
CA VAL A 120 23.76 4.83 -22.43
C VAL A 120 23.67 6.18 -23.14
N ALA A 121 22.60 6.96 -22.93
CA ALA A 121 22.44 8.28 -23.53
C ALA A 121 23.47 9.29 -23.02
N VAL A 122 23.78 9.28 -21.72
CA VAL A 122 24.78 10.16 -21.10
C VAL A 122 26.20 9.79 -21.53
N LEU A 123 26.51 8.49 -21.70
CA LEU A 123 27.85 8.04 -22.11
C LEU A 123 28.11 8.15 -23.61
N LEU A 124 27.09 8.01 -24.46
CA LEU A 124 27.24 8.09 -25.92
C LEU A 124 27.17 9.53 -26.46
N ALA A 125 26.55 10.46 -25.72
CA ALA A 125 26.50 11.88 -26.09
C ALA A 125 27.88 12.53 -26.31
N PRO A 126 28.90 12.35 -25.43
CA PRO A 126 30.23 12.91 -25.67
C PRO A 126 30.99 12.23 -26.83
N ILE A 127 30.66 10.98 -27.17
CA ILE A 127 31.26 10.27 -28.32
C ILE A 127 30.77 10.87 -29.64
N GLY A 128 29.47 11.16 -29.74
CA GLY A 128 28.89 11.83 -30.93
C GLY A 128 29.47 13.24 -31.15
N LEU A 129 29.69 13.98 -30.05
CA LEU A 129 30.31 15.31 -30.08
C LEU A 129 31.79 15.23 -30.47
N GLY A 130 32.52 14.23 -29.97
CA GLY A 130 33.91 13.96 -30.35
C GLY A 130 34.09 13.62 -31.83
N ILE A 131 33.23 12.76 -32.40
CA ILE A 131 33.25 12.42 -33.84
C ILE A 131 32.93 13.66 -34.70
N GLY A 132 31.96 14.49 -34.30
CA GLY A 132 31.60 15.72 -35.02
C GLY A 132 32.71 16.77 -34.99
N VAL A 133 33.45 16.89 -33.89
CA VAL A 133 34.61 17.80 -33.77
C VAL A 133 35.80 17.28 -34.59
N ILE A 134 36.11 15.98 -34.56
CA ILE A 134 37.18 15.39 -35.38
C ILE A 134 36.86 15.53 -36.88
N TRP A 135 35.61 15.30 -37.29
CA TRP A 135 35.15 15.51 -38.67
C TRP A 135 35.21 16.98 -39.10
N SER A 136 34.94 17.91 -38.17
CA SER A 136 35.06 19.36 -38.42
C SER A 136 36.51 19.85 -38.51
N ILE A 137 37.44 19.22 -37.79
CA ILE A 137 38.88 19.54 -37.84
C ILE A 137 39.52 19.01 -39.13
N GLN A 138 39.05 17.87 -39.67
CA GLN A 138 39.63 17.25 -40.87
C GLN A 138 39.21 17.91 -42.20
N LYS A 139 38.27 18.86 -42.22
CA LYS A 139 37.81 19.54 -43.45
C LYS A 139 37.98 21.07 -43.37
N LEU A 140 39.23 21.50 -43.27
CA LEU A 140 39.63 22.91 -43.24
C LEU A 140 39.44 23.58 -44.60
N ARG A 141 38.41 24.42 -44.74
CA ARG A 141 38.52 25.76 -45.40
C ARG A 141 37.32 26.69 -45.29
N LYS A 142 36.21 26.33 -44.63
CA LYS A 142 35.02 27.22 -44.47
C LYS A 142 34.40 27.25 -43.05
N ALA A 143 35.19 26.97 -42.00
CA ALA A 143 34.65 26.70 -40.66
C ALA A 143 34.58 27.91 -39.68
N ARG A 144 35.03 29.12 -40.07
CA ARG A 144 34.97 30.29 -39.17
C ARG A 144 33.55 30.73 -38.77
N PRO A 145 32.53 30.76 -39.66
CA PRO A 145 31.19 31.19 -39.26
C PRO A 145 30.38 30.12 -38.51
N MET A 146 30.74 28.83 -38.63
CA MET A 146 30.04 27.75 -37.92
C MET A 146 30.51 27.59 -36.46
N LEU A 147 31.78 27.86 -36.16
CA LEU A 147 32.29 27.80 -34.79
C LEU A 147 31.65 28.88 -33.89
N THR A 148 31.40 30.07 -34.45
CA THR A 148 30.73 31.20 -33.78
C THR A 148 29.26 30.93 -33.42
N VAL A 149 28.62 29.94 -34.05
CA VAL A 149 27.22 29.55 -33.73
C VAL A 149 27.18 28.33 -32.81
N SER A 150 28.11 27.38 -32.99
CA SER A 150 28.12 26.12 -32.23
C SER A 150 28.52 26.31 -30.77
N ILE A 151 29.51 27.18 -30.49
CA ILE A 151 29.96 27.45 -29.12
C ILE A 151 28.83 28.05 -28.24
N PRO A 152 28.15 29.14 -28.63
CA PRO A 152 27.08 29.71 -27.81
C PRO A 152 25.88 28.76 -27.66
N MET A 153 25.54 27.97 -28.69
CA MET A 153 24.46 26.98 -28.59
C MET A 153 24.79 25.89 -27.55
N THR A 154 26.05 25.45 -27.51
CA THR A 154 26.53 24.46 -26.53
C THR A 154 26.56 25.04 -25.12
N VAL A 155 26.96 26.31 -24.96
CA VAL A 155 26.92 27.01 -23.67
C VAL A 155 25.49 27.21 -23.18
N LEU A 156 24.56 27.60 -24.06
CA LEU A 156 23.12 27.71 -23.73
C LEU A 156 22.53 26.37 -23.33
N TRP A 157 22.92 25.29 -24.00
CA TRP A 157 22.45 23.95 -23.66
C TRP A 157 23.00 23.49 -22.31
N MET A 158 24.29 23.69 -22.04
CA MET A 158 24.91 23.40 -20.74
C MET A 158 24.31 24.24 -19.60
N ALA A 159 24.03 25.53 -19.86
CA ALA A 159 23.35 26.40 -18.91
C ALA A 159 21.90 25.96 -18.66
N GLY A 160 21.19 25.47 -19.68
CA GLY A 160 19.86 24.87 -19.55
C GLY A 160 19.87 23.61 -18.70
N VAL A 161 20.86 22.73 -18.88
CA VAL A 161 21.05 21.53 -18.05
C VAL A 161 21.39 21.91 -16.60
N LEU A 162 22.27 22.90 -16.38
CA LEU A 162 22.59 23.40 -15.03
C LEU A 162 21.40 24.08 -14.35
N CYS A 163 20.60 24.86 -15.09
CA CYS A 163 19.38 25.48 -14.60
C CYS A 163 18.33 24.42 -14.26
N TYR A 164 18.18 23.38 -15.09
CA TYR A 164 17.31 22.25 -14.80
C TYR A 164 17.74 21.51 -13.53
N ILE A 165 19.04 21.24 -13.37
CA ILE A 165 19.59 20.63 -12.17
C ILE A 165 19.32 21.53 -10.95
N MET A 166 19.60 22.83 -11.01
CA MET A 166 19.35 23.77 -9.90
C MET A 166 17.87 23.90 -9.55
N LEU A 167 16.97 23.88 -10.54
CA LEU A 167 15.52 23.94 -10.32
C LEU A 167 14.95 22.63 -9.78
N PHE A 168 15.54 21.48 -10.12
CA PHE A 168 15.13 20.17 -9.59
C PHE A 168 15.77 19.83 -8.23
N ASP A 169 16.97 20.34 -7.95
CA ASP A 169 17.64 20.15 -6.65
C ASP A 169 16.95 20.99 -5.55
N HIS A 170 16.36 22.14 -5.91
CA HIS A 170 15.46 22.88 -5.02
C HIS A 170 14.11 22.18 -4.78
N GLY A 171 13.78 21.12 -5.51
CA GLY A 171 12.61 20.28 -5.27
C GLY A 171 12.77 19.25 -4.15
N GLN A 172 13.97 19.13 -3.55
CA GLN A 172 14.26 18.18 -2.46
C GLN A 172 14.94 18.83 -1.24
N ALA A 173 15.05 20.16 -1.19
CA ALA A 173 15.54 20.88 -0.02
C ALA A 173 14.41 21.65 0.69
N GLY A 174 13.37 20.93 1.09
CA GLY A 174 12.45 21.40 2.14
C GLY A 174 13.17 21.36 3.49
N LYS A 175 14.05 22.33 3.76
CA LYS A 175 14.39 22.68 5.13
C LYS A 175 13.13 23.25 5.78
N GLU A 176 12.54 22.51 6.72
CA GLU A 176 11.71 23.12 7.77
C GLU A 176 12.61 24.02 8.62
N GLU A 177 12.82 25.25 8.18
CA GLU A 177 13.09 26.34 9.11
C GLU A 177 11.75 26.84 9.64
N SER A 178 11.54 26.61 10.93
CA SER A 178 10.44 27.14 11.72
C SER A 178 10.53 28.67 11.81
N GLY A 179 10.00 29.34 10.80
CA GLY A 179 9.64 30.76 10.87
C GLY A 179 8.23 30.93 11.46
N PRO A 180 7.94 32.03 12.18
CA PRO A 180 6.65 32.23 12.82
C PRO A 180 5.54 32.36 11.77
N VAL A 181 4.49 31.57 11.95
CA VAL A 181 3.28 31.57 11.13
C VAL A 181 2.63 32.97 11.19
N ILE A 182 2.75 33.76 10.13
CA ILE A 182 1.93 34.94 9.91
C ILE A 182 0.59 34.47 9.34
N VAL A 183 -0.44 34.40 10.17
CA VAL A 183 -1.82 34.14 9.76
C VAL A 183 -2.37 35.44 9.15
N GLN A 184 -2.65 35.45 7.84
CA GLN A 184 -3.47 36.52 7.26
C GLN A 184 -4.95 36.30 7.59
N PRO A 185 -5.67 37.30 8.12
CA PRO A 185 -7.10 37.17 8.41
C PRO A 185 -7.94 37.36 7.15
N TYR A 186 -8.94 36.50 6.96
CA TYR A 186 -10.04 36.72 6.03
C TYR A 186 -10.89 37.93 6.48
N PRO A 187 -11.42 38.74 5.54
CA PRO A 187 -12.19 39.92 5.90
C PRO A 187 -13.62 39.50 6.27
N GLY A 188 -13.96 39.62 7.56
CA GLY A 188 -15.32 39.37 8.04
C GLY A 188 -15.53 39.89 9.45
N GLY A 189 -16.24 41.02 9.55
CA GLY A 189 -17.07 41.42 10.69
C GLY A 189 -16.38 41.55 12.05
N GLY A 190 -16.04 42.79 12.43
CA GLY A 190 -15.56 43.11 13.78
C GLY A 190 -16.61 42.81 14.85
N VAL A 191 -16.30 41.84 15.71
CA VAL A 191 -16.87 41.73 17.05
C VAL A 191 -15.72 41.90 18.03
N THR A 192 -15.69 43.01 18.76
CA THR A 192 -14.70 43.27 19.80
C THR A 192 -14.99 42.39 21.01
N VAL A 193 -14.15 41.37 21.24
CA VAL A 193 -14.16 40.59 22.49
C VAL A 193 -13.15 41.22 23.45
N PRO A 194 -13.52 41.57 24.69
CA PRO A 194 -12.61 42.19 25.64
C PRO A 194 -11.70 41.15 26.33
N GLY A 195 -10.42 41.52 26.48
CA GLY A 195 -9.51 41.01 27.50
C GLY A 195 -8.76 39.71 27.14
N ASP A 196 -7.43 39.80 27.15
CA ASP A 196 -6.49 38.69 27.06
C ASP A 196 -6.75 37.63 28.14
N VAL A 197 -7.59 36.65 27.84
CA VAL A 197 -7.58 35.38 28.55
C VAL A 197 -6.34 34.64 28.06
N ALA A 198 -5.33 34.54 28.91
CA ALA A 198 -4.15 33.72 28.64
C ALA A 198 -4.60 32.36 28.12
N ARG A 199 -4.20 32.01 26.87
CA ARG A 199 -4.46 30.68 26.33
C ARG A 199 -3.84 29.68 27.30
N PRO A 200 -4.60 28.73 27.87
CA PRO A 200 -4.00 27.71 28.72
C PRO A 200 -2.94 26.99 27.89
N SER A 201 -1.71 26.94 28.39
CA SER A 201 -0.68 26.06 27.83
C SER A 201 -1.28 24.66 27.77
N PRO A 202 -1.20 23.95 26.62
CA PRO A 202 -1.75 22.60 26.53
C PRO A 202 -1.10 21.76 27.63
N SER A 203 -1.93 21.14 28.47
CA SER A 203 -1.46 20.20 29.48
C SER A 203 -0.64 19.11 28.79
N PRO A 204 0.40 18.55 29.46
CA PRO A 204 1.09 17.38 28.94
C PRO A 204 0.04 16.31 28.62
N ILE A 205 0.00 15.86 27.36
CA ILE A 205 -0.93 14.82 26.94
C ILE A 205 -0.59 13.58 27.76
N ALA A 206 -1.55 13.11 28.56
CA ALA A 206 -1.36 11.94 29.40
C ALA A 206 -1.01 10.74 28.52
N GLN A 207 0.24 10.27 28.63
CA GLN A 207 0.75 9.21 27.75
C GLN A 207 0.14 7.85 28.08
N THR A 208 -0.34 7.63 29.31
CA THR A 208 -1.00 6.40 29.76
C THR A 208 -2.46 6.64 30.10
N PRO A 209 -3.38 5.70 29.78
CA PRO A 209 -4.76 5.77 30.25
C PRO A 209 -4.85 5.70 31.77
N ASP A 210 -5.87 6.34 32.32
CA ASP A 210 -6.30 6.14 33.70
C ASP A 210 -6.79 4.70 33.87
N LEU A 211 -5.93 3.83 34.44
CA LEU A 211 -6.19 2.39 34.57
C LEU A 211 -7.45 2.10 35.39
N ALA A 212 -7.76 2.92 36.39
CA ALA A 212 -8.96 2.72 37.21
C ALA A 212 -10.22 2.96 36.39
N LYS A 213 -10.23 3.98 35.52
CA LYS A 213 -11.33 4.22 34.58
C LYS A 213 -11.39 3.17 33.47
N LEU A 214 -10.24 2.70 32.99
CA LEU A 214 -10.19 1.64 32.01
C LEU A 214 -10.78 0.34 32.58
N GLN A 215 -10.49 0.02 33.84
CA GLN A 215 -11.01 -1.17 34.52
C GLN A 215 -12.54 -1.15 34.70
N GLN A 216 -13.16 0.04 34.64
CA GLN A 216 -14.62 0.21 34.68
C GLN A 216 -15.28 0.05 33.30
N GLN A 217 -14.51 -0.03 32.21
CA GLN A 217 -15.05 -0.26 30.87
C GLN A 217 -15.48 -1.72 30.69
N PRO A 218 -16.41 -1.98 29.75
CA PRO A 218 -16.77 -3.34 29.35
C PRO A 218 -15.54 -4.18 28.95
N GLU A 219 -15.58 -5.49 29.21
CA GLU A 219 -14.47 -6.42 28.96
C GLU A 219 -13.99 -6.38 27.50
N GLU A 220 -14.94 -6.19 26.59
CA GLU A 220 -14.76 -6.08 25.15
C GLU A 220 -13.87 -4.88 24.77
N LEU A 221 -13.79 -3.85 25.62
CA LEU A 221 -12.94 -2.68 25.42
C LEU A 221 -11.68 -2.72 26.29
N GLN A 222 -11.83 -3.05 27.58
CA GLN A 222 -10.69 -3.01 28.50
C GLN A 222 -9.65 -4.09 28.17
N ARG A 223 -10.03 -5.30 27.75
CA ARG A 223 -9.06 -6.35 27.41
C ARG A 223 -8.21 -5.93 26.19
N PRO A 224 -8.78 -5.53 25.04
CA PRO A 224 -8.01 -5.03 23.90
C PRO A 224 -7.05 -3.88 24.25
N MET A 225 -7.52 -2.88 25.00
CA MET A 225 -6.66 -1.76 25.42
C MET A 225 -5.50 -2.22 26.31
N ARG A 226 -5.73 -3.21 27.19
CA ARG A 226 -4.70 -3.79 28.07
C ARG A 226 -3.79 -4.82 27.41
N ALA A 227 -4.18 -5.32 26.24
CA ALA A 227 -3.34 -6.18 25.40
C ALA A 227 -2.45 -5.37 24.46
N ASN A 228 -2.84 -4.16 24.09
CA ASN A 228 -2.04 -3.29 23.25
C ASN A 228 -0.86 -2.67 24.01
N VAL A 229 0.31 -2.70 23.38
CA VAL A 229 1.55 -2.08 23.87
C VAL A 229 2.05 -1.04 22.89
N ARG A 230 2.90 -0.13 23.37
CA ARG A 230 3.72 0.73 22.53
C ARG A 230 5.09 0.09 22.36
N ILE A 231 5.63 0.17 21.15
CA ILE A 231 6.96 -0.32 20.79
C ILE A 231 7.79 0.86 20.32
N ASP A 232 8.92 1.07 20.99
CA ASP A 232 9.89 2.11 20.64
C ASP A 232 11.19 1.48 20.14
N VAL A 233 11.69 1.95 19.00
CA VAL A 233 13.00 1.53 18.45
C VAL A 233 13.95 2.71 18.43
N GLY A 234 15.11 2.55 19.08
CA GLY A 234 16.16 3.56 19.11
C GLY A 234 15.72 4.95 19.63
N GLY A 235 14.61 5.03 20.36
CA GLY A 235 14.02 6.29 20.85
C GLY A 235 13.40 7.19 19.76
N ARG A 236 13.20 6.67 18.54
CA ARG A 236 12.78 7.45 17.37
C ARG A 236 11.51 6.94 16.69
N MET A 237 11.40 5.63 16.52
CA MET A 237 10.24 5.02 15.85
C MET A 237 9.24 4.53 16.90
N VAL A 238 8.00 5.00 16.79
CA VAL A 238 6.90 4.63 17.69
C VAL A 238 5.88 3.83 16.90
N GLY A 239 5.75 2.56 17.24
CA GLY A 239 4.68 1.69 16.78
C GLY A 239 3.90 1.11 17.93
N SER A 240 3.03 0.17 17.60
CA SER A 240 2.22 -0.58 18.55
C SER A 240 2.50 -2.08 18.42
N GLY A 241 2.09 -2.83 19.42
CA GLY A 241 2.06 -4.28 19.42
C GLY A 241 0.83 -4.80 20.15
N VAL A 242 0.57 -6.09 20.03
CA VAL A 242 -0.54 -6.76 20.73
C VAL A 242 -0.03 -8.00 21.46
N VAL A 243 -0.17 -8.01 22.78
CA VAL A 243 0.12 -9.16 23.63
C VAL A 243 -0.86 -10.29 23.30
N VAL A 244 -0.34 -11.39 22.78
CA VAL A 244 -1.12 -12.55 22.33
C VAL A 244 -0.92 -13.77 23.23
N LYS A 245 0.19 -13.82 23.97
CA LYS A 245 0.49 -14.90 24.91
C LYS A 245 1.30 -14.36 26.09
N ILE A 246 1.01 -14.85 27.29
CA ILE A 246 1.84 -14.62 28.48
C ILE A 246 2.15 -15.99 29.09
N GLU A 247 3.43 -16.31 29.24
CA GLU A 247 3.91 -17.54 29.87
C GLU A 247 5.06 -17.20 30.82
N GLN A 248 5.00 -17.64 32.08
CA GLN A 248 6.10 -17.47 33.04
C GLN A 248 6.63 -16.03 33.13
N SER A 249 5.73 -15.04 33.18
CA SER A 249 6.05 -13.60 33.18
C SER A 249 6.75 -13.10 31.92
N VAL A 250 6.64 -13.81 30.80
CA VAL A 250 7.10 -13.40 29.48
C VAL A 250 5.89 -13.17 28.58
N ALA A 251 5.79 -11.98 28.00
CA ALA A 251 4.80 -11.66 26.98
C ALA A 251 5.38 -11.90 25.57
N LEU A 252 4.56 -12.50 24.71
CA LEU A 252 4.77 -12.54 23.26
C LEU A 252 3.77 -11.61 22.60
N MET A 253 4.27 -10.74 21.72
CA MET A 253 3.51 -9.67 21.10
C MET A 253 3.63 -9.74 19.58
N LEU A 254 2.51 -9.67 18.88
CA LEU A 254 2.49 -9.42 17.43
C LEU A 254 2.68 -7.93 17.16
N THR A 255 3.41 -7.62 16.10
CA THR A 255 3.57 -6.26 15.57
C THR A 255 3.94 -6.33 14.08
N ASN A 256 4.05 -5.18 13.41
CA ASN A 256 4.58 -5.14 12.06
C ASN A 256 6.10 -5.22 12.04
N LEU A 257 6.66 -5.78 10.98
CA LEU A 257 8.10 -5.84 10.80
C LEU A 257 8.69 -4.44 10.59
N HIS A 258 8.01 -3.56 9.85
CA HIS A 258 8.44 -2.18 9.64
C HIS A 258 8.51 -1.35 10.93
N VAL A 259 7.86 -1.78 12.01
CA VAL A 259 7.96 -1.14 13.33
C VAL A 259 9.27 -1.50 14.01
N VAL A 260 9.78 -2.71 13.80
CA VAL A 260 10.95 -3.26 14.52
C VAL A 260 12.20 -3.37 13.65
N ASP A 261 12.10 -3.07 12.36
CA ASP A 261 13.18 -3.13 11.38
C ASP A 261 13.22 -1.84 10.54
N GLU A 262 14.16 -0.93 10.87
CA GLU A 262 14.35 0.31 10.12
C GLU A 262 14.75 0.06 8.66
N LEU A 263 15.46 -1.04 8.38
CA LEU A 263 15.86 -1.38 7.01
C LEU A 263 14.68 -1.86 6.17
N TYR A 264 13.64 -2.44 6.77
CA TYR A 264 12.43 -2.83 6.07
C TYR A 264 11.76 -1.63 5.40
N VAL A 265 11.71 -0.49 6.09
CA VAL A 265 11.17 0.76 5.55
C VAL A 265 12.11 1.32 4.47
N ALA A 266 13.41 1.40 4.74
CA ALA A 266 14.37 2.03 3.85
C ALA A 266 14.54 1.29 2.50
N SER A 267 14.42 -0.04 2.52
CA SER A 267 14.65 -0.91 1.35
C SER A 267 13.36 -1.30 0.61
N ARG A 268 12.20 -0.72 0.98
CA ARG A 268 10.88 -1.07 0.43
C ARG A 268 10.54 -2.56 0.60
N GLY A 269 10.75 -3.08 1.80
CA GLY A 269 10.35 -4.43 2.17
C GLY A 269 11.45 -5.49 2.08
N GLN A 270 12.73 -5.12 1.95
CA GLN A 270 13.82 -6.05 2.23
C GLN A 270 14.06 -6.12 3.74
N GLN A 271 14.13 -7.33 4.27
CA GLN A 271 14.35 -7.58 5.69
C GLN A 271 15.83 -7.41 6.04
N SER A 272 16.11 -6.96 7.28
CA SER A 272 17.44 -7.11 7.87
C SER A 272 17.90 -8.58 7.81
N THR A 273 19.18 -8.82 7.54
CA THR A 273 19.73 -10.18 7.38
C THR A 273 19.82 -10.92 8.71
N GLY A 274 18.69 -11.45 9.18
CA GLY A 274 18.58 -12.29 10.38
C GLY A 274 18.23 -11.52 11.65
N LEU A 275 17.57 -12.24 12.58
CA LEU A 275 17.04 -11.70 13.84
C LEU A 275 18.11 -11.02 14.72
N ALA A 276 19.37 -11.45 14.62
CA ALA A 276 20.47 -10.90 15.42
C ALA A 276 20.83 -9.45 15.07
N ASN A 277 20.46 -9.00 13.86
CA ASN A 277 20.75 -7.66 13.37
C ASN A 277 19.61 -6.67 13.64
N LEU A 278 18.48 -7.14 14.19
CA LEU A 278 17.38 -6.28 14.54
C LEU A 278 17.71 -5.46 15.80
N PRO A 279 17.36 -4.17 15.82
CA PRO A 279 17.64 -3.30 16.96
C PRO A 279 16.91 -3.77 18.22
N ALA A 280 17.46 -3.40 19.38
CA ALA A 280 16.73 -3.55 20.63
C ALA A 280 15.48 -2.66 20.60
N VAL A 281 14.38 -3.19 21.12
CA VAL A 281 13.11 -2.47 21.22
C VAL A 281 12.75 -2.25 22.68
N THR A 282 12.04 -1.18 22.98
CA THR A 282 11.47 -0.93 24.31
C THR A 282 9.96 -1.10 24.23
N ILE A 283 9.41 -1.90 25.13
CA ILE A 283 7.97 -2.13 25.25
C ILE A 283 7.46 -1.26 26.38
N THR A 284 6.49 -0.40 26.09
CA THR A 284 5.74 0.31 27.12
C THR A 284 4.34 -0.29 27.22
N TYR A 285 3.99 -0.81 28.39
CA TYR A 285 2.67 -1.37 28.68
C TYR A 285 1.66 -0.27 29.00
N VAL A 286 0.36 -0.57 28.90
CA VAL A 286 -0.71 0.38 29.26
C VAL A 286 -0.60 0.87 30.71
N THR A 287 0.04 0.08 31.56
CA THR A 287 0.33 0.39 32.96
C THR A 287 1.39 1.46 33.16
N GLY A 288 2.17 1.76 32.12
CA GLY A 288 3.31 2.67 32.16
C GLY A 288 4.65 1.97 32.35
N ASP A 289 4.64 0.68 32.70
CA ASP A 289 5.86 -0.13 32.83
C ASP A 289 6.62 -0.20 31.49
N LYS A 290 7.94 -0.16 31.56
CA LYS A 290 8.84 -0.21 30.42
C LYS A 290 9.79 -1.38 30.53
N GLU A 291 9.82 -2.22 29.51
CA GLU A 291 10.63 -3.43 29.49
C GLU A 291 11.43 -3.52 28.18
N PRO A 292 12.70 -3.95 28.22
CA PRO A 292 13.44 -4.26 27.01
C PRO A 292 12.80 -5.48 26.31
N GLY A 293 12.62 -5.36 25.00
CA GLY A 293 12.08 -6.40 24.13
C GLY A 293 13.12 -6.90 23.13
N LYS A 294 12.93 -8.14 22.67
CA LYS A 294 13.71 -8.77 21.61
C LYS A 294 12.78 -9.31 20.53
N VAL A 295 13.08 -9.05 19.27
CA VAL A 295 12.39 -9.70 18.15
C VAL A 295 12.82 -11.17 18.12
N VAL A 296 11.85 -12.08 18.21
CA VAL A 296 12.09 -13.54 18.27
C VAL A 296 11.63 -14.28 17.04
N TRP A 297 10.81 -13.64 16.20
CA TRP A 297 10.35 -14.20 14.94
C TRP A 297 9.96 -13.08 13.97
N VAL A 298 10.16 -13.33 12.68
CA VAL A 298 9.67 -12.50 11.58
C VAL A 298 9.01 -13.42 10.56
N ALA A 299 7.95 -12.94 9.92
CA ALA A 299 7.29 -13.71 8.89
C ALA A 299 8.22 -13.91 7.68
N SER A 300 8.12 -15.09 7.06
CA SER A 300 8.84 -15.42 5.84
C SER A 300 8.35 -14.60 4.65
N GLU A 301 9.12 -14.63 3.56
CA GLU A 301 8.71 -14.03 2.27
C GLU A 301 8.39 -12.54 2.36
N GLY A 302 9.05 -11.79 3.25
CA GLY A 302 8.90 -10.33 3.36
C GLY A 302 7.55 -9.85 3.86
N VAL A 303 6.70 -10.73 4.41
CA VAL A 303 5.45 -10.35 5.06
C VAL A 303 5.75 -9.45 6.26
N ASP A 304 5.00 -8.36 6.39
CA ASP A 304 5.24 -7.30 7.37
C ASP A 304 4.66 -7.64 8.76
N LEU A 305 5.17 -8.73 9.33
CA LEU A 305 4.73 -9.25 10.62
C LEU A 305 5.91 -9.79 11.41
N ALA A 306 5.94 -9.49 12.70
CA ALA A 306 6.98 -9.91 13.62
C ALA A 306 6.40 -10.29 15.00
N VAL A 307 7.16 -11.07 15.76
CA VAL A 307 6.90 -11.37 17.17
C VAL A 307 8.01 -10.78 18.02
N VAL A 308 7.60 -10.01 19.03
CA VAL A 308 8.49 -9.48 20.07
C VAL A 308 8.25 -10.20 21.38
N ARG A 309 9.33 -10.49 22.10
CA ARG A 309 9.33 -11.06 23.44
C ARG A 309 9.81 -10.01 24.44
N ALA A 310 9.11 -9.83 25.55
CA ALA A 310 9.56 -9.01 26.68
C ALA A 310 9.08 -9.59 28.01
N VAL A 311 9.66 -9.11 29.11
CA VAL A 311 9.14 -9.37 30.47
C VAL A 311 7.77 -8.72 30.58
N CYS A 312 6.82 -9.41 31.21
CA CYS A 312 5.45 -8.95 31.43
C CYS A 312 5.27 -8.55 32.90
N PRO A 313 4.94 -7.28 33.18
CA PRO A 313 4.48 -6.89 34.50
C PRO A 313 3.11 -7.53 34.71
N ALA A 314 2.99 -8.39 35.71
CA ALA A 314 1.82 -9.27 35.87
C ALA A 314 0.51 -8.51 36.10
N ASP A 315 0.59 -7.32 36.69
CA ASP A 315 -0.57 -6.50 37.02
C ASP A 315 -0.99 -5.64 35.83
N GLY A 316 -2.29 -5.57 35.54
CA GLY A 316 -2.79 -4.63 34.53
C GLY A 316 -2.60 -5.05 33.07
N VAL A 317 -1.72 -5.99 32.73
CA VAL A 317 -1.55 -6.49 31.34
C VAL A 317 -2.52 -7.63 31.05
N ARG A 318 -3.04 -7.71 29.81
CA ARG A 318 -3.93 -8.80 29.35
C ARG A 318 -3.44 -9.37 28.03
N THR A 319 -3.82 -10.61 27.73
CA THR A 319 -3.73 -11.14 26.37
C THR A 319 -4.97 -10.77 25.57
N ALA A 320 -4.79 -10.48 24.29
CA ALA A 320 -5.89 -10.37 23.35
C ALA A 320 -6.61 -11.72 23.20
N THR A 321 -7.90 -11.69 22.89
CA THR A 321 -8.65 -12.89 22.50
C THR A 321 -8.51 -13.06 20.99
N TRP A 322 -7.80 -14.10 20.54
CA TRP A 322 -7.46 -14.26 19.11
C TRP A 322 -7.48 -15.71 18.60
N GLN A 323 -7.73 -16.70 19.47
CA GLN A 323 -7.72 -18.12 19.09
C GLN A 323 -8.97 -18.45 18.24
N GLU A 324 -8.71 -19.03 17.06
CA GLU A 324 -9.60 -19.06 15.88
C GLU A 324 -10.09 -17.66 15.50
N PRO A 325 -9.30 -16.88 14.72
CA PRO A 325 -9.68 -15.52 14.38
C PRO A 325 -11.06 -15.56 13.73
N PRO A 326 -12.06 -14.86 14.29
CA PRO A 326 -13.41 -14.94 13.78
C PRO A 326 -13.39 -14.42 12.35
N SER A 327 -14.04 -15.15 11.44
CA SER A 327 -14.23 -14.66 10.08
C SER A 327 -15.03 -13.35 10.17
N VAL A 328 -14.36 -12.22 9.95
CA VAL A 328 -15.01 -10.91 9.99
C VAL A 328 -15.66 -10.64 8.65
N ASN A 329 -16.93 -10.24 8.66
CA ASN A 329 -17.66 -9.95 7.43
C ASN A 329 -17.55 -8.47 7.07
N GLN A 330 -17.65 -8.17 5.77
CA GLN A 330 -17.84 -6.81 5.31
C GLN A 330 -19.07 -6.18 5.98
N GLY A 331 -18.94 -4.93 6.44
CA GLY A 331 -19.95 -4.21 7.21
C GLY A 331 -19.91 -4.47 8.73
N ALA A 332 -19.12 -5.42 9.22
CA ALA A 332 -18.98 -5.65 10.66
C ALA A 332 -18.37 -4.43 11.36
N ALA A 333 -18.89 -4.10 12.54
CA ALA A 333 -18.34 -3.05 13.40
C ALA A 333 -17.00 -3.51 13.99
N VAL A 334 -16.00 -2.65 13.89
CA VAL A 334 -14.65 -2.89 14.40
C VAL A 334 -14.09 -1.65 15.08
N PHE A 335 -13.04 -1.84 15.87
CA PHE A 335 -12.26 -0.76 16.42
C PHE A 335 -10.77 -1.08 16.40
N ALA A 336 -9.96 -0.06 16.20
CA ALA A 336 -8.51 -0.16 16.24
C ALA A 336 -8.00 0.40 17.56
N VAL A 337 -6.97 -0.25 18.09
CA VAL A 337 -6.24 0.24 19.26
C VAL A 337 -4.77 0.37 18.89
N GLY A 338 -4.15 1.47 19.31
CA GLY A 338 -2.72 1.71 19.16
C GLY A 338 -2.25 2.90 19.98
N ASN A 339 -1.02 3.34 19.75
CA ASN A 339 -0.39 4.47 20.44
C ASN A 339 0.16 5.48 19.41
N PRO A 340 -0.71 6.28 18.78
CA PRO A 340 -0.33 7.20 17.72
C PRO A 340 0.57 8.31 18.26
N ALA A 341 1.74 8.50 17.64
CA ALA A 341 2.67 9.61 17.87
C ALA A 341 3.05 9.89 19.35
N GLY A 342 2.97 8.89 20.23
CA GLY A 342 3.23 9.06 21.67
C GLY A 342 2.20 9.93 22.41
N LEU A 343 1.05 10.21 21.79
CA LEU A 343 -0.07 10.97 22.35
C LEU A 343 -0.95 10.12 23.30
N GLY A 344 -0.58 8.87 23.51
CA GLY A 344 -1.25 7.93 24.39
C GLY A 344 -2.08 6.88 23.67
N TRP A 345 -2.54 5.87 24.43
CA TRP A 345 -3.34 4.77 23.89
C TRP A 345 -4.65 5.30 23.34
N THR A 346 -4.84 5.12 22.05
CA THR A 346 -6.00 5.63 21.30
C THR A 346 -6.84 4.45 20.83
N LEU A 347 -8.15 4.62 20.93
CA LEU A 347 -9.15 3.72 20.36
C LEU A 347 -9.96 4.48 19.31
N THR A 348 -10.06 3.93 18.10
CA THR A 348 -10.88 4.48 17.02
C THR A 348 -11.86 3.42 16.52
N ARG A 349 -13.09 3.83 16.17
CA ARG A 349 -14.15 2.93 15.69
C ARG A 349 -14.42 3.11 14.21
N GLY A 350 -14.90 2.05 13.58
CA GLY A 350 -15.33 2.02 12.19
C GLY A 350 -15.95 0.67 11.84
N THR A 351 -15.82 0.29 10.58
CA THR A 351 -16.39 -0.91 10.00
C THR A 351 -15.38 -1.61 9.10
N VAL A 352 -15.60 -2.89 8.83
CA VAL A 352 -14.90 -3.59 7.74
C VAL A 352 -15.48 -3.13 6.42
N SER A 353 -14.70 -2.37 5.67
CA SER A 353 -15.10 -1.84 4.36
C SER A 353 -15.05 -2.90 3.27
N ALA A 354 -14.06 -3.82 3.34
CA ALA A 354 -13.92 -4.96 2.43
C ALA A 354 -12.89 -5.96 2.96
N LEU A 355 -13.01 -7.23 2.58
CA LEU A 355 -11.93 -8.21 2.67
C LEU A 355 -11.16 -8.21 1.36
N ARG A 356 -9.83 -8.17 1.42
CA ARG A 356 -8.96 -8.00 0.25
C ARG A 356 -7.79 -8.97 0.31
N ARG A 357 -7.10 -9.13 -0.81
CA ARG A 357 -5.73 -9.65 -0.86
C ARG A 357 -4.80 -8.49 -1.24
N HIS A 358 -3.60 -8.48 -0.67
CA HIS A 358 -2.57 -7.50 -0.97
C HIS A 358 -1.22 -8.21 -1.14
N THR A 359 -0.46 -7.79 -2.15
CA THR A 359 0.87 -8.34 -2.39
C THR A 359 1.89 -7.66 -1.48
N MET A 360 2.50 -8.43 -0.58
CA MET A 360 3.50 -7.98 0.37
C MET A 360 4.67 -8.97 0.36
N GLY A 361 5.89 -8.46 0.18
CA GLY A 361 7.09 -9.31 0.08
C GLY A 361 7.09 -10.32 -1.08
N GLY A 362 6.26 -10.09 -2.11
CA GLY A 362 6.10 -11.01 -3.25
C GLY A 362 5.03 -12.09 -3.04
N ARG A 363 4.38 -12.12 -1.86
CA ARG A 363 3.26 -13.02 -1.55
C ARG A 363 1.96 -12.24 -1.52
N GLU A 364 0.88 -12.79 -2.09
CA GLU A 364 -0.47 -12.27 -1.81
C GLU A 364 -0.95 -12.76 -0.43
N ILE A 365 -1.25 -11.81 0.45
CA ILE A 365 -1.75 -12.08 1.81
C ILE A 365 -3.17 -11.52 2.00
N PRO A 366 -4.00 -12.15 2.85
CA PRO A 366 -5.30 -11.58 3.22
C PRO A 366 -5.12 -10.31 4.09
N VAL A 367 -5.89 -9.27 3.76
CA VAL A 367 -5.93 -8.01 4.52
C VAL A 367 -7.38 -7.54 4.70
N ILE A 368 -7.64 -6.92 5.84
CA ILE A 368 -8.94 -6.34 6.18
C ILE A 368 -8.87 -4.84 5.87
N GLN A 369 -9.68 -4.39 4.91
CA GLN A 369 -9.87 -2.96 4.64
C GLN A 369 -10.90 -2.40 5.62
N THR A 370 -10.59 -1.28 6.28
CA THR A 370 -11.48 -0.62 7.25
C THR A 370 -11.50 0.89 7.06
N ASP A 371 -12.61 1.51 7.43
CA ASP A 371 -12.75 2.98 7.51
C ASP A 371 -12.43 3.55 8.91
N THR A 372 -12.03 2.67 9.84
CA THR A 372 -11.50 3.04 11.14
C THR A 372 -10.26 3.93 10.95
N ALA A 373 -10.13 4.98 11.75
CA ALA A 373 -8.97 5.85 11.69
C ALA A 373 -7.70 5.10 12.12
N ILE A 374 -6.86 4.77 11.14
CA ILE A 374 -5.51 4.23 11.28
C ILE A 374 -4.53 5.35 10.94
N ASN A 375 -3.64 5.69 11.87
CA ASN A 375 -2.64 6.74 11.73
C ASN A 375 -1.26 6.19 12.14
N PRO A 376 -0.14 6.86 11.78
CA PRO A 376 1.17 6.52 12.28
C PRO A 376 1.18 6.34 13.81
N GLY A 377 1.70 5.19 14.26
CA GLY A 377 1.72 4.75 15.66
C GLY A 377 0.56 3.82 16.08
N ASN A 378 -0.49 3.67 15.26
CA ASN A 378 -1.39 2.51 15.36
C ASN A 378 -0.83 1.27 14.65
N SER A 379 0.15 1.44 13.76
CA SER A 379 0.83 0.35 13.07
C SER A 379 1.40 -0.66 14.06
N GLY A 380 1.10 -1.93 13.86
CA GLY A 380 1.42 -3.05 14.76
C GLY A 380 0.41 -3.27 15.89
N GLY A 381 -0.53 -2.34 16.10
CA GLY A 381 -1.62 -2.48 17.06
C GLY A 381 -2.79 -3.32 16.51
N GLY A 382 -3.72 -3.71 17.37
CA GLY A 382 -4.81 -4.61 17.01
C GLY A 382 -6.01 -3.92 16.34
N LEU A 383 -6.61 -4.62 15.39
CA LEU A 383 -7.98 -4.41 14.92
C LEU A 383 -8.88 -5.44 15.58
N TYR A 384 -9.94 -4.98 16.24
CA TYR A 384 -10.83 -5.80 17.05
C TYR A 384 -12.26 -5.70 16.57
N THR A 385 -12.98 -6.79 16.68
CA THR A 385 -14.45 -6.85 16.58
C THR A 385 -15.11 -6.14 17.75
N SER A 386 -16.40 -5.81 17.65
CA SER A 386 -17.14 -5.16 18.74
C SER A 386 -17.18 -5.95 20.04
N ASP A 387 -17.01 -7.28 20.00
CA ASP A 387 -16.91 -8.17 21.17
C ASP A 387 -15.45 -8.32 21.68
N GLY A 388 -14.52 -7.50 21.18
CA GLY A 388 -13.15 -7.43 21.69
C GLY A 388 -12.24 -8.57 21.24
N LYS A 389 -12.62 -9.33 20.18
CA LYS A 389 -11.74 -10.34 19.57
C LYS A 389 -10.85 -9.69 18.52
N LEU A 390 -9.56 -9.99 18.60
CA LEU A 390 -8.56 -9.54 17.64
C LEU A 390 -8.80 -10.26 16.31
N VAL A 391 -8.87 -9.49 15.21
CA VAL A 391 -9.07 -10.01 13.85
C VAL A 391 -7.94 -9.62 12.90
N GLY A 392 -7.16 -8.60 13.23
CA GLY A 392 -6.01 -8.22 12.43
C GLY A 392 -5.02 -7.32 13.15
N ILE A 393 -3.88 -7.10 12.50
CA ILE A 393 -2.84 -6.16 12.95
C ILE A 393 -2.84 -4.95 12.01
N ASN A 394 -3.18 -3.77 12.53
CA ASN A 394 -3.19 -2.50 11.78
C ASN A 394 -1.83 -2.28 11.14
N ASN A 395 -1.79 -1.96 9.85
CA ASN A 395 -0.53 -1.91 9.12
C ASN A 395 -0.35 -0.60 8.33
N PHE A 396 -1.15 -0.39 7.28
CA PHE A 396 -0.97 0.71 6.33
C PHE A 396 -2.28 1.41 5.99
N ILE A 397 -2.16 2.59 5.40
CA ILE A 397 -3.27 3.35 4.82
C ILE A 397 -2.99 3.63 3.34
N ILE A 398 -4.04 3.88 2.56
CA ILE A 398 -3.86 4.60 1.30
C ILE A 398 -3.45 6.03 1.61
N ASP A 399 -2.58 6.59 0.76
CA ASP A 399 -2.22 8.00 0.81
C ASP A 399 -3.51 8.86 0.94
N PRO A 400 -3.62 9.69 2.00
CA PRO A 400 -4.81 10.50 2.23
C PRO A 400 -5.17 11.46 1.08
N SER A 401 -4.20 11.81 0.22
CA SER A 401 -4.44 12.59 -1.00
C SER A 401 -5.16 11.81 -2.09
N GLN A 402 -5.06 10.47 -2.07
CA GLN A 402 -5.73 9.56 -3.00
C GLN A 402 -7.06 9.06 -2.43
N ALA A 403 -7.06 8.64 -1.17
CA ALA A 403 -8.27 8.17 -0.51
C ALA A 403 -8.17 8.37 1.01
N GLN A 404 -9.15 9.08 1.58
CA GLN A 404 -9.28 9.23 3.01
C GLN A 404 -10.04 8.05 3.62
N ARG A 405 -9.71 7.70 4.87
CA ARG A 405 -10.39 6.63 5.64
C ARG A 405 -10.37 5.27 4.92
N VAL A 406 -9.22 4.93 4.32
CA VAL A 406 -8.96 3.61 3.76
C VAL A 406 -7.72 3.06 4.45
N GLY A 407 -7.94 2.38 5.57
CA GLY A 407 -6.91 1.67 6.33
C GLY A 407 -6.94 0.17 6.09
N PHE A 408 -5.82 -0.48 6.37
CA PHE A 408 -5.66 -1.92 6.22
C PHE A 408 -5.02 -2.53 7.47
N ALA A 409 -5.54 -3.69 7.85
CA ALA A 409 -4.93 -4.58 8.82
C ALA A 409 -4.55 -5.90 8.14
N ILE A 410 -3.42 -6.48 8.52
CA ILE A 410 -3.08 -7.87 8.14
C ILE A 410 -4.08 -8.78 8.85
N ASP A 411 -4.76 -9.63 8.10
CA ASP A 411 -5.73 -10.58 8.65
C ASP A 411 -5.02 -11.65 9.48
N LEU A 412 -5.51 -11.94 10.68
CA LEU A 412 -4.93 -12.98 11.52
C LEU A 412 -5.06 -14.39 10.94
N SER A 413 -5.96 -14.62 9.98
CA SER A 413 -6.02 -15.91 9.27
C SER A 413 -4.69 -16.27 8.61
N LEU A 414 -3.88 -15.26 8.24
CA LEU A 414 -2.55 -15.43 7.67
C LEU A 414 -1.61 -16.23 8.59
N LEU A 415 -1.75 -16.11 9.91
CA LEU A 415 -0.86 -16.81 10.85
C LEU A 415 -0.88 -18.32 10.63
N ASN A 416 -2.06 -18.90 10.41
CA ASN A 416 -2.22 -20.33 10.13
C ASN A 416 -1.64 -20.72 8.76
N GLU A 417 -1.72 -19.82 7.76
CA GLU A 417 -1.09 -20.04 6.45
C GLU A 417 0.44 -20.06 6.56
N LEU A 418 1.02 -19.24 7.45
CA LEU A 418 2.47 -19.13 7.64
C LEU A 418 3.06 -20.30 8.44
N SER A 419 2.32 -20.86 9.41
CA SER A 419 2.82 -21.96 10.25
C SER A 419 2.54 -23.36 9.72
N GLY A 420 1.72 -23.53 8.67
CA GLY A 420 1.36 -24.84 8.11
C GLY A 420 0.62 -25.79 9.07
N LYS A 421 0.18 -25.27 10.22
CA LYS A 421 -0.49 -25.89 11.39
C LYS A 421 -1.18 -24.76 12.18
N PRO A 422 -2.00 -25.03 13.23
CA PRO A 422 -2.40 -23.96 14.16
C PRO A 422 -1.17 -23.18 14.58
N PHE A 423 -1.20 -21.86 14.43
CA PHE A 423 -0.04 -21.02 14.75
C PHE A 423 0.27 -21.12 16.25
N GLU A 424 1.31 -21.88 16.58
CA GLU A 424 1.81 -21.97 17.94
C GLU A 424 2.98 -21.02 18.11
N LEU A 425 2.75 -19.99 18.93
CA LEU A 425 3.83 -19.21 19.53
C LEU A 425 4.57 -20.09 20.52
N SER A 426 5.51 -20.90 20.02
CA SER A 426 6.45 -21.60 20.87
C SER A 426 7.42 -20.58 21.45
N PRO A 427 7.73 -20.63 22.76
CA PRO A 427 8.90 -19.93 23.27
C PRO A 427 10.10 -20.49 22.50
N VAL A 428 10.70 -19.67 21.64
CA VAL A 428 11.97 -20.03 20.99
C VAL A 428 12.93 -20.44 22.11
N PRO A 429 13.60 -21.62 22.02
CA PRO A 429 14.59 -22.02 23.01
C PRO A 429 15.63 -20.91 23.20
N GLN A 430 16.01 -20.68 24.46
CA GLN A 430 16.85 -19.57 24.89
C GLN A 430 18.16 -19.42 24.10
#